data_AF-A0A1B9F2Y1-F1
#
_entry.id   AF-A0A1B9F2Y1-F1
#
_cell.length_a   1.000
_cell.length_b   1.000
_cell.length_c   1.000
_cell.angle_alpha   90.00
_cell.angle_beta   90.00
_cell.angle_gamma   90.00
#
_symmetry.space_group_name_H-M   'P 1'
#
loop_
_entity.id
_entity.type
_entity.pdbx_description
1 polymer ?
#
loop_
_entity_poly.entity_id
_entity_poly.type
_entity_poly.pdbx_seq_one_letter_code
_entity_poly.pdbx_strand_id
1 'polypeptide(L)' 'MKWKINSSLGRLVYSKRIGTVEPVFAHICSVLGLNRFPLRGKHKVNTQWLLYCIVHNIIIIHRFAPGFT' A
#
# COMPACT_ATOMS: atom_id res chain seq x y z
N MET A 1 3.00 20.28 -0.84
CA MET A 1 2.34 19.27 0.02
C MET A 1 2.33 19.64 1.50
N LYS A 2 3.46 20.11 2.09
CA LYS A 2 3.54 20.52 3.51
C LYS A 2 2.39 21.43 3.97
N TRP A 3 2.08 22.49 3.22
CA TRP A 3 0.99 23.42 3.54
C TRP A 3 -0.39 22.75 3.70
N LYS A 4 -0.71 21.74 2.86
CA LYS A 4 -1.99 21.03 2.93
C LYS A 4 -2.07 20.06 4.12
N ILE A 5 -0.94 19.48 4.52
CA ILE A 5 -0.87 18.53 5.65
C ILE A 5 -0.82 19.27 6.99
N ASN A 6 -0.19 20.45 7.01
CA ASN A 6 0.04 21.21 8.24
C ASN A 6 -1.20 21.96 8.75
N SER A 7 -2.29 22.06 7.97
CA SER A 7 -3.56 22.56 8.49
C SER A 7 -4.16 21.59 9.51
N SER A 8 -4.99 22.08 10.43
CA SER A 8 -5.64 21.24 11.44
C SER A 8 -6.44 20.09 10.81
N LEU A 9 -7.24 20.41 9.80
CA LEU A 9 -8.00 19.44 9.00
C LEU A 9 -7.06 18.46 8.27
N GLY A 10 -6.02 18.99 7.62
CA GLY A 10 -5.06 18.19 6.86
C GLY A 10 -4.33 17.18 7.73
N ARG A 11 -3.91 17.59 8.94
CA ARG A 11 -3.24 16.74 9.92
C ARG A 11 -4.16 15.65 10.42
N LEU A 12 -5.42 15.98 10.73
CA LEU A 12 -6.43 14.99 11.15
C LEU A 12 -6.64 13.91 10.08
N VAL A 13 -6.80 14.31 8.82
CA VAL A 13 -6.98 13.38 7.70
C VAL A 13 -5.72 12.57 7.45
N TYR A 14 -4.54 13.22 7.45
CA TYR A 14 -3.27 12.55 7.19
C TYR A 14 -2.94 11.50 8.26
N SER A 15 -3.23 11.77 9.54
CA SER A 15 -3.01 10.83 10.63
C SER A 15 -3.75 9.51 10.46
N LYS A 16 -4.88 9.47 9.73
CA LYS A 16 -5.61 8.21 9.47
C LYS A 16 -4.83 7.20 8.64
N ARG A 17 -3.78 7.63 7.94
CA ARG A 17 -2.95 6.74 7.11
C ARG A 17 -2.24 5.66 7.91
N ILE A 18 -1.88 5.93 9.17
CA ILE A 18 -1.15 4.98 10.03
C ILE A 18 -1.90 3.66 10.19
N GLY A 19 -3.23 3.70 10.28
CA GLY A 19 -4.08 2.52 10.45
C GLY A 19 -4.66 1.95 9.15
N THR A 20 -4.49 2.65 8.02
CA THR A 20 -5.14 2.28 6.76
C THR A 20 -4.13 1.98 5.68
N VAL A 21 -3.36 2.99 5.29
CA VAL A 21 -2.49 2.95 4.12
C VAL A 21 -1.08 2.46 4.47
N GLU A 22 -0.54 2.88 5.60
CA GLU A 22 0.84 2.52 5.99
C GLU A 22 1.06 1.01 6.19
N PRO A 23 0.12 0.23 6.77
CA PRO A 23 0.28 -1.22 6.89
C PRO A 23 0.40 -1.92 5.53
N VAL A 24 -0.33 -1.42 4.51
CA VAL A 24 -0.27 -1.96 3.14
C VAL A 24 1.12 -1.74 2.55
N PHE A 25 1.65 -0.52 2.66
CA PHE A 25 3.01 -0.21 2.19
C PHE A 25 4.08 -0.98 2.98
N ALA A 26 3.94 -1.09 4.30
CA ALA A 26 4.86 -1.88 5.12
C ALA A 26 4.88 -3.35 4.68
N HIS A 27 3.72 -3.95 4.40
CA HIS A 27 3.65 -5.31 3.88
C HIS A 27 4.33 -5.44 2.51
N ILE A 28 4.05 -4.53 1.57
CA ILE A 28 4.64 -4.56 0.24
C ILE A 28 6.17 -4.35 0.26
N CYS A 29 6.67 -3.40 1.06
CA CYS A 29 8.09 -3.08 1.11
C CYS A 29 8.90 -4.09 1.92
N SER A 30 8.43 -4.43 3.13
CA SER A 30 9.20 -5.24 4.09
C SER A 30 8.97 -6.73 3.94
N VAL A 31 7.79 -7.17 3.47
CA VAL A 31 7.46 -8.60 3.34
C VAL A 31 7.52 -9.05 1.89
N LEU A 32 6.92 -8.31 0.97
CA LEU A 32 6.99 -8.64 -0.47
C LEU A 32 8.27 -8.14 -1.15
N GLY A 33 9.02 -7.24 -0.51
CA GLY A 33 10.35 -6.81 -0.94
C GLY A 33 10.40 -5.71 -2.01
N LEU A 34 9.27 -5.05 -2.34
CA LEU A 34 9.26 -3.98 -3.35
C LEU A 34 9.66 -2.62 -2.75
N ASN A 35 10.95 -2.45 -2.50
CA ASN A 35 11.48 -1.19 -1.93
C ASN A 35 11.76 -0.12 -3.00
N ARG A 36 11.97 -0.53 -4.26
CA ARG A 36 12.24 0.35 -5.40
C ARG A 36 11.58 -0.23 -6.65
N PHE A 37 11.29 0.62 -7.62
CA PHE A 37 10.83 0.19 -8.94
C PHE A 37 12.03 0.01 -9.89
N PRO A 38 12.43 -1.23 -10.23
CA PRO A 38 13.58 -1.47 -11.11
C PRO A 38 13.26 -1.25 -12.59
N LEU A 39 11.99 -1.27 -12.99
CA LEU A 39 11.57 -1.14 -14.38
C LEU A 39 11.60 0.32 -14.85
N ARG A 40 11.92 0.53 -16.13
CA ARG A 40 11.84 1.85 -16.77
C ARG A 40 10.55 1.99 -17.57
N GLY A 41 9.94 3.16 -17.48
CA GLY A 41 8.71 3.52 -18.18
C GLY A 41 7.46 3.32 -17.32
N LYS A 42 6.56 4.30 -17.36
CA LYS A 42 5.34 4.36 -16.52
C LYS A 42 4.48 3.11 -16.65
N HIS A 43 4.31 2.59 -17.86
CA HIS A 43 3.47 1.42 -18.10
C HIS A 43 4.00 0.18 -17.37
N LYS A 44 5.30 -0.11 -17.49
CA LYS A 44 5.94 -1.27 -16.85
C LYS A 44 5.90 -1.16 -15.32
N VAL A 45 6.21 0.02 -14.78
CA VAL A 45 6.14 0.30 -13.33
C VAL A 45 4.71 0.14 -12.82
N ASN A 46 3.72 0.62 -13.55
CA ASN A 46 2.32 0.48 -13.17
C ASN A 46 1.87 -0.99 -13.15
N THR A 47 2.24 -1.77 -14.16
CA THR A 47 1.94 -3.22 -14.18
C THR A 47 2.60 -3.94 -13.00
N GLN A 48 3.86 -3.62 -12.69
CA GLN A 48 4.54 -4.16 -11.51
C GLN A 48 3.80 -3.78 -10.21
N TRP A 49 3.45 -2.51 -10.06
CA TRP A 49 2.72 -2.03 -8.88
C TRP A 49 1.38 -2.76 -8.69
N LEU A 50 0.58 -2.88 -9.74
CA LEU A 50 -0.69 -3.58 -9.69
C LEU A 50 -0.52 -5.07 -9.35
N LEU A 51 0.51 -5.73 -9.87
CA LEU A 51 0.81 -7.12 -9.54
C LEU A 51 1.09 -7.29 -8.04
N TYR A 52 1.91 -6.40 -7.45
CA TYR A 52 2.18 -6.44 -6.02
C TYR A 52 0.93 -6.16 -5.17
N CYS A 53 0.05 -5.25 -5.60
CA CYS A 53 -1.24 -5.03 -4.94
C CYS A 53 -2.13 -6.29 -4.97
N ILE A 54 -2.17 -7.01 -6.09
CA ILE A 54 -2.92 -8.27 -6.21
C ILE A 54 -2.37 -9.31 -5.24
N VAL A 55 -1.04 -9.50 -5.22
CA VAL A 55 -0.38 -10.45 -4.30
C VAL A 55 -0.68 -10.10 -2.84
N HIS A 56 -0.57 -8.82 -2.47
CA HIS A 56 -0.95 -8.34 -1.14
C HIS A 56 -2.39 -8.74 -0.79
N ASN A 57 -3.36 -8.43 -1.67
CA ASN A 57 -4.77 -8.72 -1.44
C ASN A 57 -5.07 -10.21 -1.31
N ILE A 58 -4.47 -11.05 -2.16
CA ILE A 58 -4.64 -12.51 -2.11
C ILE A 58 -4.11 -13.07 -0.79
N ILE A 59 -2.96 -12.59 -0.30
CA ILE A 59 -2.41 -13.03 0.99
C ILE A 59 -3.34 -12.67 2.15
N ILE A 60 -3.94 -11.47 2.12
CA ILE A 60 -4.91 -11.04 3.12
C ILE A 60 -6.14 -11.95 3.10
N ILE A 61 -6.71 -12.22 1.93
CA ILE A 61 -7.85 -13.13 1.77
C ILE A 61 -7.48 -14.52 2.28
N HIS A 62 -6.37 -15.10 1.82
CA HIS A 62 -5.94 -16.43 2.23
C HIS A 62 -5.78 -16.56 3.76
N ARG A 63 -5.30 -15.51 4.44
CA ARG A 63 -5.05 -15.56 5.90
C ARG A 63 -6.28 -15.26 6.76
N PHE A 64 -7.16 -14.39 6.29
CA PHE A 64 -8.21 -13.80 7.12
C PHE A 64 -9.62 -13.97 6.57
N ALA A 65 -9.78 -14.44 5.33
CA ALA A 65 -11.11 -14.77 4.85
C ALA A 65 -11.68 -15.86 5.76
N PRO A 66 -12.91 -15.67 6.28
CA PRO A 66 -13.58 -16.74 6.99
C PRO A 66 -13.64 -17.95 6.04
N GLY A 67 -13.20 -19.11 6.55
CA GLY A 67 -13.33 -20.35 5.79
C GLY A 67 -14.77 -20.50 5.35
N PHE A 68 -14.99 -20.96 4.12
CA PHE A 68 -16.28 -21.51 3.73
C PHE A 68 -16.48 -22.82 4.50
N THR A 69 -16.78 -22.71 5.80
CA THR A 69 -17.18 -23.79 6.70
C THR A 69 -18.59 -23.51 7.17
#